data_AF-G7MCE8-F1
#
_entry.id   AF-G7MCE8-F1
#
_cell.length_a   1.000
_cell.length_b   1.000
_cell.length_c   1.000
_cell.angle_alpha   90.00
_cell.angle_beta   90.00
_cell.angle_gamma   90.00
#
_symmetry.space_group_name_H-M   'P 1'
#
loop_
_entity.id
_entity.type
_entity.pdbx_description
1 polymer ?
#
loop_
_entity_poly.entity_id
_entity_poly.type
_entity_poly.pdbx_seq_one_letter_code
_entity_poly.pdbx_strand_id
1 'polypeptide(L)'
;MLDIQEQIISYNKTARSTVPQYIVIHDTGDPGAIAQNEHDYFAGGDRQASADFFVDSANIIQIINTDAYYSWHCGDGHGVYGISNSNSLGIEMCIESDGIPSGATIQNTLDLIKYLMNKYNIDIDHVVRHYDASRKCCPNSFSSNNWQRWTDIKQKLQEVNIVLGWNKNNTGWWYCTDTANKYYYKDSWRYIDGEWYSFDSDGYARQSVWIQDGGYYYYLKDNCMMAKAEWIKYNSDWYYLQADGKMATGWVLDNDKYYLLYSNGSMAHDCNSYGYSFDSNGVATKIS
;
A
#
# COMPACT_ATOMS: atom_id res chain seq x y z
N MET A 1 15.70 -1.80 4.01
CA MET A 1 15.99 -3.19 3.64
C MET A 1 17.49 -3.35 3.40
N LEU A 2 18.08 -4.40 3.98
CA LEU A 2 19.45 -4.83 3.65
C LEU A 2 19.52 -5.39 2.22
N ASP A 3 20.71 -5.42 1.64
CA ASP A 3 20.93 -6.11 0.36
C ASP A 3 20.71 -7.62 0.52
N ILE A 4 20.04 -8.23 -0.47
CA ILE A 4 19.86 -9.67 -0.55
C ILE A 4 21.14 -10.27 -1.13
N GLN A 5 21.84 -11.07 -0.32
CA GLN A 5 23.06 -11.74 -0.71
C GLN A 5 22.73 -13.11 -1.30
N GLU A 6 22.86 -13.26 -2.61
CA GLU A 6 22.63 -14.56 -3.26
C GLU A 6 23.82 -15.51 -3.04
N GLN A 7 23.58 -16.59 -2.30
CA GLN A 7 24.52 -17.68 -2.07
C GLN A 7 23.81 -19.00 -2.38
N ILE A 8 23.63 -19.28 -3.67
CA ILE A 8 22.75 -20.36 -4.13
C ILE A 8 23.37 -21.74 -3.89
N ILE A 9 22.65 -22.59 -3.14
CA ILE A 9 23.10 -23.96 -2.82
C ILE A 9 22.79 -24.95 -3.95
N SER A 10 23.49 -26.09 -3.98
CA SER A 10 23.31 -27.13 -5.02
C SER A 10 22.21 -28.15 -4.71
N TYR A 11 21.93 -28.42 -3.43
CA TYR A 11 21.02 -29.47 -2.97
C TYR A 11 19.68 -28.89 -2.45
N ASN A 12 18.82 -29.77 -1.92
CA ASN A 12 17.64 -29.42 -1.11
C ASN A 12 16.61 -28.52 -1.81
N LYS A 13 16.35 -28.75 -3.10
CA LYS A 13 15.45 -27.92 -3.90
C LYS A 13 14.84 -28.70 -5.04
N THR A 14 13.69 -28.24 -5.52
CA THR A 14 13.03 -28.79 -6.71
C THR A 14 12.73 -27.68 -7.69
N ALA A 15 12.74 -27.99 -8.99
CA ALA A 15 12.37 -27.04 -10.03
C ALA A 15 10.93 -26.54 -9.81
N ARG A 16 10.75 -25.24 -9.95
CA ARG A 16 9.47 -24.56 -9.76
C ARG A 16 8.73 -24.45 -11.09
N SER A 17 7.43 -24.75 -11.07
CA SER A 17 6.53 -24.59 -12.22
C SER A 17 5.41 -23.58 -11.97
N THR A 18 5.34 -23.01 -10.77
CA THR A 18 4.29 -22.08 -10.32
C THR A 18 4.90 -20.90 -9.57
N VAL A 19 4.34 -19.72 -9.79
CA VAL A 19 4.69 -18.52 -9.03
C VAL A 19 4.31 -18.72 -7.55
N PRO A 20 5.16 -18.32 -6.58
CA PRO A 20 4.81 -18.41 -5.18
C PRO A 20 3.52 -17.62 -4.86
N GLN A 21 2.66 -18.21 -4.05
CA GLN A 21 1.40 -17.64 -3.59
C GLN A 21 1.41 -17.29 -2.10
N TYR A 22 2.35 -17.85 -1.34
CA TYR A 22 2.48 -17.67 0.10
C TYR A 22 3.92 -17.36 0.51
N ILE A 23 4.06 -16.68 1.65
CA ILE A 23 5.32 -16.53 2.37
C ILE A 23 5.14 -17.20 3.73
N VAL A 24 5.94 -18.21 4.02
CA VAL A 24 5.90 -18.99 5.27
C VAL A 24 7.08 -18.58 6.14
N ILE A 25 6.75 -18.05 7.33
CA ILE A 25 7.72 -17.59 8.31
C ILE A 25 8.08 -18.72 9.28
N HIS A 26 9.38 -18.83 9.56
CA HIS A 26 10.01 -19.79 10.45
C HIS A 26 10.99 -19.10 11.40
N ASP A 27 11.44 -19.84 12.41
CA ASP A 27 12.69 -19.57 13.09
C ASP A 27 13.60 -20.79 13.03
N THR A 28 14.91 -20.55 13.00
CA THR A 28 15.88 -21.60 12.70
C THR A 28 15.89 -22.71 13.74
N GLY A 29 15.49 -22.39 14.98
CA GLY A 29 15.59 -23.31 16.11
C GLY A 29 17.04 -23.59 16.51
N ASP A 30 18.00 -22.78 16.05
CA ASP A 30 19.44 -22.90 16.36
C ASP A 30 19.95 -21.64 17.11
N PRO A 31 19.82 -21.58 18.46
CA PRO A 31 20.19 -20.42 19.25
C PRO A 31 21.63 -19.95 19.08
N GLY A 32 21.80 -18.72 18.61
CA GLY A 32 23.10 -18.07 18.45
C GLY A 32 23.79 -18.31 17.11
N ALA A 33 23.19 -19.11 16.21
CA ALA A 33 23.66 -19.24 14.84
C ALA A 33 23.29 -18.00 14.02
N ILE A 34 24.20 -17.56 13.14
CA ILE A 34 23.95 -16.47 12.19
C ILE A 34 23.53 -17.02 10.82
N ALA A 35 23.01 -16.16 9.94
CA ALA A 35 22.49 -16.58 8.63
C ALA A 35 23.54 -17.34 7.79
N GLN A 36 24.83 -16.97 7.92
CA GLN A 36 25.91 -17.67 7.23
C GLN A 36 26.10 -19.11 7.74
N ASN A 37 25.92 -19.37 9.03
CA ASN A 37 26.02 -20.73 9.58
C ASN A 37 24.93 -21.64 8.98
N GLU A 38 23.71 -21.11 8.91
CA GLU A 38 22.57 -21.80 8.30
C GLU A 38 22.81 -22.09 6.81
N HIS A 39 23.26 -21.08 6.07
CA HIS A 39 23.67 -21.27 4.67
C HIS A 39 24.72 -22.38 4.54
N ASP A 40 25.82 -22.31 5.30
CA ASP A 40 26.93 -23.26 5.21
C ASP A 40 26.48 -24.69 5.51
N TYR A 41 25.56 -24.86 6.46
CA TYR A 41 24.96 -26.14 6.80
C TYR A 41 24.22 -26.77 5.61
N PHE A 42 23.36 -26.00 4.93
CA PHE A 42 22.59 -26.47 3.77
C PHE A 42 23.42 -26.52 2.48
N ALA A 43 24.46 -25.71 2.35
CA ALA A 43 25.42 -25.75 1.25
C ALA A 43 26.29 -27.02 1.32
N GLY A 44 26.61 -27.48 2.53
CA GLY A 44 27.47 -28.63 2.78
C GLY A 44 26.89 -30.01 2.44
N GLY A 45 25.64 -30.10 1.92
CA GLY A 45 25.10 -31.36 1.40
C GLY A 45 23.58 -31.48 1.41
N ASP A 46 23.10 -32.65 0.98
CA ASP A 46 21.68 -33.00 1.07
C ASP A 46 21.28 -33.17 2.55
N ARG A 47 20.25 -32.44 2.95
CA ARG A 47 19.63 -32.40 4.28
C ARG A 47 18.16 -32.80 4.24
N GLN A 48 17.61 -33.04 3.05
CA GLN A 48 16.19 -33.27 2.82
C GLN A 48 15.29 -32.17 3.41
N ALA A 49 15.84 -30.96 3.53
CA ALA A 49 15.19 -29.76 4.00
C ALA A 49 16.00 -28.54 3.57
N SER A 50 15.36 -27.38 3.49
CA SER A 50 16.00 -26.08 3.25
C SER A 50 15.01 -24.95 3.54
N ALA A 51 15.43 -23.70 3.34
CA ALA A 51 14.58 -22.53 3.23
C ALA A 51 14.99 -21.73 1.98
N ASP A 52 14.24 -20.68 1.61
CA ASP A 52 14.65 -19.80 0.52
C ASP A 52 15.57 -18.69 1.01
N PHE A 53 15.34 -18.19 2.23
CA PHE A 53 16.08 -17.11 2.85
C PHE A 53 16.40 -17.38 4.33
N PHE A 54 17.59 -16.98 4.75
CA PHE A 54 17.98 -16.83 6.16
C PHE A 54 18.21 -15.37 6.48
N VAL A 55 17.63 -14.91 7.60
CA VAL A 55 17.69 -13.51 8.02
C VAL A 55 18.25 -13.41 9.43
N ASP A 56 19.29 -12.60 9.61
CA ASP A 56 19.79 -12.20 10.91
C ASP A 56 19.79 -10.66 11.06
N SER A 57 20.44 -10.15 12.10
CA SER A 57 20.47 -8.72 12.38
C SER A 57 21.27 -7.89 11.36
N ALA A 58 22.15 -8.53 10.59
CA ALA A 58 23.08 -7.89 9.66
C ALA A 58 22.99 -8.40 8.21
N ASN A 59 22.32 -9.52 7.96
CA ASN A 59 22.32 -10.18 6.66
C ASN A 59 20.93 -10.69 6.26
N ILE A 60 20.66 -10.65 4.95
CA ILE A 60 19.64 -11.45 4.29
C ILE A 60 20.37 -12.32 3.27
N ILE A 61 20.41 -13.63 3.49
CA ILE A 61 21.05 -14.58 2.57
C ILE A 61 19.97 -15.36 1.84
N GLN A 62 19.95 -15.25 0.52
CA GLN A 62 19.10 -16.05 -0.35
C GLN A 62 19.86 -17.29 -0.82
N ILE A 63 19.32 -18.47 -0.52
CA ILE A 63 19.99 -19.74 -0.83
C ILE A 63 19.34 -20.51 -1.98
N ILE A 64 18.11 -20.16 -2.34
CA ILE A 64 17.37 -20.73 -3.47
C ILE A 64 17.03 -19.62 -4.47
N ASN A 65 17.25 -19.87 -5.76
CA ASN A 65 16.72 -18.99 -6.80
C ASN A 65 15.20 -19.20 -6.87
N THR A 66 14.45 -18.26 -6.28
CA THR A 66 13.01 -18.38 -6.03
C THR A 66 12.15 -18.31 -7.29
N ASP A 67 12.70 -17.82 -8.40
CA ASP A 67 12.02 -17.80 -9.70
C ASP A 67 12.12 -19.17 -10.42
N ALA A 68 13.17 -19.96 -10.12
CA ALA A 68 13.45 -21.22 -10.81
C ALA A 68 13.23 -22.47 -9.95
N TYR A 69 13.28 -22.34 -8.62
CA TYR A 69 13.21 -23.46 -7.69
C TYR A 69 12.36 -23.13 -6.46
N TYR A 70 12.00 -24.18 -5.72
CA TYR A 70 11.39 -24.07 -4.40
C TYR A 70 12.16 -24.91 -3.36
N SER A 71 12.23 -24.38 -2.15
CA SER A 71 12.87 -25.01 -0.98
C SER A 71 11.98 -26.08 -0.34
N TRP A 72 12.56 -26.97 0.47
CA TRP A 72 11.82 -28.01 1.22
C TRP A 72 11.70 -27.61 2.68
N HIS A 73 10.79 -26.69 2.99
CA HIS A 73 10.79 -25.94 4.25
C HIS A 73 9.57 -26.20 5.14
N CYS A 74 8.36 -26.27 4.56
CA CYS A 74 7.14 -26.22 5.37
C CYS A 74 6.56 -27.59 5.72
N GLY A 75 7.14 -28.69 5.25
CA GLY A 75 6.64 -30.06 5.53
C GLY A 75 5.13 -30.13 5.36
N ASP A 76 4.66 -29.97 4.12
CA ASP A 76 3.31 -29.55 3.68
C ASP A 76 2.08 -30.32 4.20
N GLY A 77 2.24 -31.26 5.14
CA GLY A 77 1.16 -32.02 5.73
C GLY A 77 0.32 -32.78 4.68
N HIS A 78 0.92 -33.12 3.54
CA HIS A 78 0.22 -33.66 2.36
C HIS A 78 -0.77 -32.70 1.70
N GLY A 79 -0.57 -31.39 1.84
CA GLY A 79 -1.35 -30.34 1.18
C GLY A 79 -2.71 -30.03 1.83
N VAL A 80 -3.00 -30.57 3.01
CA VAL A 80 -4.30 -30.47 3.70
C VAL A 80 -4.75 -29.03 3.94
N TYR A 81 -3.81 -28.09 4.09
CA TYR A 81 -4.09 -26.67 4.35
C TYR A 81 -3.87 -25.76 3.13
N GLY A 82 -3.61 -26.33 1.95
CA GLY A 82 -3.39 -25.56 0.71
C GLY A 82 -2.06 -24.82 0.62
N ILE A 83 -1.21 -24.91 1.65
CA ILE A 83 0.14 -24.34 1.68
C ILE A 83 1.15 -25.48 1.54
N SER A 84 2.05 -25.37 0.58
CA SER A 84 3.05 -26.40 0.23
C SER A 84 4.40 -25.77 -0.04
N ASN A 85 5.44 -26.61 -0.08
CA ASN A 85 6.78 -26.19 -0.51
C ASN A 85 6.73 -25.53 -1.91
N SER A 86 5.92 -26.09 -2.83
CA SER A 86 5.90 -25.66 -4.23
C SER A 86 5.22 -24.31 -4.48
N ASN A 87 4.25 -23.92 -3.65
CA ASN A 87 3.49 -22.67 -3.83
C ASN A 87 3.86 -21.61 -2.79
N SER A 88 4.95 -21.79 -2.05
CA SER A 88 5.37 -20.82 -1.03
C SER A 88 6.87 -20.51 -1.07
N LEU A 89 7.24 -19.47 -0.32
CA LEU A 89 8.61 -19.09 0.00
C LEU A 89 8.84 -19.31 1.50
N GLY A 90 9.94 -19.95 1.88
CA GLY A 90 10.36 -20.13 3.27
C GLY A 90 11.38 -19.07 3.71
N ILE A 91 11.05 -18.31 4.76
CA ILE A 91 11.96 -17.36 5.42
C ILE A 91 12.25 -17.86 6.83
N GLU A 92 13.52 -18.12 7.11
CA GLU A 92 14.03 -18.52 8.42
C GLU A 92 14.64 -17.33 9.15
N MET A 93 14.07 -16.98 10.30
CA MET A 93 14.65 -15.98 11.20
C MET A 93 15.67 -16.63 12.11
N CYS A 94 16.91 -16.14 12.08
CA CYS A 94 17.93 -16.53 13.06
C CYS A 94 17.52 -16.03 14.45
N ILE A 95 17.79 -16.84 15.47
CA ILE A 95 17.43 -16.56 16.85
C ILE A 95 18.68 -16.33 17.70
N GLU A 96 18.62 -15.38 18.63
CA GLU A 96 19.72 -15.11 19.54
C GLU A 96 19.90 -16.27 20.55
N SER A 97 20.95 -16.25 21.37
CA SER A 97 21.19 -17.32 22.35
C SER A 97 20.05 -17.52 23.36
N ASP A 98 19.17 -16.54 23.53
CA ASP A 98 17.97 -16.63 24.38
C ASP A 98 16.76 -17.28 23.67
N GLY A 99 16.94 -17.72 22.42
CA GLY A 99 15.92 -18.37 21.60
C GLY A 99 14.94 -17.41 20.93
N ILE A 100 15.22 -16.10 20.92
CA ILE A 100 14.34 -15.07 20.39
C ILE A 100 15.06 -14.30 19.28
N PRO A 101 14.43 -14.00 18.12
CA PRO A 101 15.02 -13.11 17.14
C PRO A 101 15.19 -11.69 17.70
N SER A 102 16.32 -11.05 17.45
CA SER A 102 16.51 -9.64 17.81
C SER A 102 15.56 -8.71 17.06
N GLY A 103 15.37 -7.51 17.58
CA GLY A 103 14.54 -6.48 16.92
C GLY A 103 15.03 -6.14 15.51
N ALA A 104 16.35 -6.18 15.28
CA ALA A 104 16.95 -5.99 13.95
C ALA A 104 16.59 -7.14 13.00
N THR A 105 16.71 -8.40 13.42
CA THR A 105 16.28 -9.56 12.62
C THR A 105 14.79 -9.46 12.25
N ILE A 106 13.93 -9.08 13.19
CA ILE A 106 12.50 -8.88 12.94
C ILE A 106 12.29 -7.78 11.90
N GLN A 107 12.98 -6.64 11.99
CA GLN A 107 12.84 -5.55 11.03
C GLN A 107 13.33 -5.94 9.63
N ASN A 108 14.48 -6.60 9.54
CA ASN A 108 15.02 -7.09 8.27
C ASN A 108 14.06 -8.11 7.62
N THR A 109 13.43 -8.95 8.43
CA THR A 109 12.43 -9.92 7.98
C THR A 109 11.16 -9.21 7.46
N LEU A 110 10.66 -8.19 8.18
CA LEU A 110 9.52 -7.38 7.72
C LEU A 110 9.81 -6.70 6.37
N ASP A 111 11.00 -6.14 6.21
CA ASP A 111 11.42 -5.51 4.96
C ASP A 111 11.48 -6.53 3.80
N LEU A 112 12.05 -7.72 4.05
CA LEU A 112 12.09 -8.81 3.07
C LEU A 112 10.69 -9.30 2.69
N ILE A 113 9.79 -9.48 3.67
CA ILE A 113 8.39 -9.86 3.41
C ILE A 113 7.72 -8.84 2.48
N LYS A 114 7.85 -7.54 2.79
CA LYS A 114 7.27 -6.46 1.96
C LYS A 114 7.81 -6.47 0.54
N TYR A 115 9.11 -6.70 0.37
CA TYR A 115 9.74 -6.85 -0.94
C TYR A 115 9.17 -8.05 -1.72
N LEU A 116 9.07 -9.21 -1.09
CA LEU A 116 8.58 -10.44 -1.74
C LEU A 116 7.08 -10.38 -2.05
N MET A 117 6.28 -9.76 -1.17
CA MET A 117 4.86 -9.49 -1.43
C MET A 117 4.69 -8.67 -2.71
N ASN A 118 5.49 -7.61 -2.87
CA ASN A 118 5.45 -6.79 -4.07
C ASN A 118 5.97 -7.57 -5.31
N LYS A 119 7.12 -8.26 -5.19
CA LYS A 119 7.74 -9.01 -6.29
C LYS A 119 6.79 -10.05 -6.90
N TYR A 120 6.08 -10.79 -6.04
CA TYR A 120 5.25 -11.92 -6.46
C TYR A 120 3.74 -11.64 -6.39
N ASN A 121 3.34 -10.40 -6.07
CA ASN A 121 1.96 -10.00 -5.87
C ASN A 121 1.22 -10.89 -4.86
N ILE A 122 1.82 -11.08 -3.68
CA ILE A 122 1.28 -11.90 -2.59
C ILE A 122 0.57 -10.98 -1.59
N ASP A 123 -0.71 -11.27 -1.32
CA ASP A 123 -1.50 -10.55 -0.33
C ASP A 123 -0.97 -10.79 1.09
N ILE A 124 -1.17 -9.83 1.98
CA ILE A 124 -0.75 -9.94 3.37
C ILE A 124 -1.37 -11.16 4.05
N ASP A 125 -2.59 -11.56 3.69
CA ASP A 125 -3.26 -12.74 4.24
C ASP A 125 -2.57 -14.06 3.86
N HIS A 126 -1.70 -14.04 2.86
CA HIS A 126 -0.85 -15.16 2.45
C HIS A 126 0.57 -15.09 3.03
N VAL A 127 0.83 -14.15 3.95
CA VAL A 127 1.97 -14.21 4.88
C VAL A 127 1.54 -14.97 6.12
N VAL A 128 2.09 -16.17 6.30
CA VAL A 128 1.62 -17.19 7.23
C VAL A 128 2.78 -17.78 8.04
N ARG A 129 2.46 -18.49 9.12
CA ARG A 129 3.45 -19.25 9.89
C ARG A 129 3.62 -20.64 9.30
N HIS A 130 4.75 -21.29 9.58
CA HIS A 130 4.86 -22.73 9.35
C HIS A 130 3.74 -23.52 10.05
N TYR A 131 3.31 -23.07 11.23
CA TYR A 131 2.13 -23.62 11.92
C TYR A 131 0.87 -23.66 11.06
N ASP A 132 0.64 -22.67 10.20
CA ASP A 132 -0.54 -22.63 9.34
C ASP A 132 -0.44 -23.62 8.18
N ALA A 133 0.78 -23.98 7.77
CA ALA A 133 1.05 -24.93 6.70
C ALA A 133 1.04 -26.41 7.14
N SER A 134 1.43 -26.71 8.39
CA SER A 134 1.62 -28.10 8.85
C SER A 134 1.25 -28.38 10.30
N ARG A 135 0.87 -27.37 11.08
CA ARG A 135 0.69 -27.43 12.54
C ARG A 135 1.97 -27.66 13.35
N LYS A 136 3.15 -27.71 12.73
CA LYS A 136 4.42 -27.59 13.48
C LYS A 136 4.41 -26.27 14.23
N CYS A 137 4.72 -26.28 15.52
CA CYS A 137 4.84 -25.06 16.33
C CYS A 137 6.09 -24.27 15.91
N CYS A 138 5.97 -23.55 14.80
CA CYS A 138 7.02 -22.78 14.15
C CYS A 138 6.38 -21.53 13.51
N PRO A 139 6.94 -20.31 13.72
CA PRO A 139 8.13 -20.00 14.53
C PRO A 139 7.87 -20.21 16.03
N ASN A 140 8.65 -21.08 16.68
CA ASN A 140 8.44 -21.43 18.09
C ASN A 140 8.66 -20.22 19.01
N SER A 141 9.61 -19.36 18.68
CA SER A 141 9.92 -18.11 19.38
C SER A 141 8.73 -17.16 19.48
N PHE A 142 7.71 -17.34 18.64
CA PHE A 142 6.51 -16.50 18.60
C PHE A 142 5.30 -17.14 19.27
N SER A 143 5.35 -18.42 19.60
CA SER A 143 4.19 -19.20 20.06
C SER A 143 3.63 -18.78 21.43
N SER A 144 4.49 -18.19 22.26
CA SER A 144 4.11 -17.72 23.60
C SER A 144 3.00 -16.65 23.56
N ASN A 145 2.26 -16.56 24.68
CA ASN A 145 1.14 -15.62 24.83
C ASN A 145 0.14 -15.69 23.66
N ASN A 146 -0.27 -16.91 23.29
CA ASN A 146 -1.22 -17.17 22.21
C ASN A 146 -0.80 -16.48 20.89
N TRP A 147 0.46 -16.65 20.49
CA TRP A 147 1.00 -16.08 19.26
C TRP A 147 1.02 -14.55 19.20
N GLN A 148 1.11 -13.83 20.33
CA GLN A 148 1.08 -12.36 20.33
C GLN A 148 2.13 -11.74 19.39
N ARG A 149 3.37 -12.26 19.39
CA ARG A 149 4.43 -11.76 18.50
C ARG A 149 4.10 -11.90 17.01
N TRP A 150 3.36 -12.95 16.65
CA TRP A 150 2.85 -13.12 15.29
C TRP A 150 1.81 -12.06 14.94
N THR A 151 0.88 -11.79 15.85
CA THR A 151 -0.10 -10.69 15.72
C THR A 151 0.61 -9.35 15.54
N ASP A 152 1.66 -9.09 16.31
CA ASP A 152 2.44 -7.85 16.22
C ASP A 152 3.15 -7.72 14.86
N ILE A 153 3.72 -8.81 14.31
CA ILE A 153 4.30 -8.80 12.95
C ILE A 153 3.22 -8.52 11.89
N LYS A 154 2.07 -9.20 11.96
CA LYS A 154 0.97 -8.97 11.02
C LYS A 154 0.51 -7.52 11.05
N GLN A 155 0.41 -6.92 12.24
CA GLN A 155 0.12 -5.50 12.40
C GLN A 155 1.20 -4.62 11.75
N LYS A 156 2.49 -4.88 11.99
CA LYS A 156 3.60 -4.12 11.37
C LYS A 156 3.67 -4.24 9.84
N LEU A 157 3.21 -5.36 9.28
CA LEU A 157 3.07 -5.55 7.84
C LEU A 157 1.87 -4.79 7.26
N GLN A 158 0.77 -4.69 8.03
CA GLN A 158 -0.41 -3.88 7.70
C GLN A 158 -0.16 -2.37 7.88
N GLU A 159 0.77 -2.00 8.75
CA GLU A 159 1.24 -0.61 8.87
C GLU A 159 1.86 -0.19 7.54
N VAL A 160 1.12 0.67 6.83
CA VAL A 160 1.55 1.31 5.60
C VAL A 160 2.95 1.89 5.82
N ASN A 161 3.89 1.66 4.90
CA ASN A 161 5.16 2.37 4.88
C ASN A 161 4.85 3.86 4.64
N ILE A 162 4.62 4.60 5.72
CA ILE A 162 4.36 6.03 5.65
C ILE A 162 5.66 6.70 5.19
N VAL A 163 5.62 7.30 4.00
CA VAL A 163 6.69 8.15 3.50
C VAL A 163 6.37 9.61 3.76
N LEU A 164 7.37 10.48 3.78
CA LEU A 164 7.11 11.93 3.75
C LEU A 164 6.37 12.29 2.46
N GLY A 165 5.39 13.17 2.57
CA GLY A 165 4.52 13.58 1.46
C GLY A 165 3.29 12.68 1.29
N TRP A 166 2.90 12.47 0.03
CA TRP A 166 1.67 11.76 -0.30
C TRP A 166 1.74 10.26 -0.02
N ASN A 167 0.69 9.75 0.62
CA ASN A 167 0.50 8.34 0.91
C ASN A 167 -0.95 7.94 0.57
N LYS A 168 -1.20 6.65 0.33
CA LYS A 168 -2.51 6.13 -0.05
C LYS A 168 -2.81 4.78 0.60
N ASN A 169 -4.08 4.56 0.94
CA ASN A 169 -4.63 3.27 1.34
C ASN A 169 -6.01 3.07 0.69
N ASN A 170 -6.76 2.06 1.13
CA ASN A 170 -8.09 1.75 0.61
C ASN A 170 -9.16 2.81 0.95
N THR A 171 -8.91 3.65 1.96
CA THR A 171 -9.82 4.74 2.35
C THR A 171 -9.58 5.99 1.51
N GLY A 172 -8.31 6.36 1.29
CA GLY A 172 -7.98 7.55 0.52
C GLY A 172 -6.52 7.94 0.57
N TRP A 173 -6.25 9.17 0.13
CA TRP A 173 -4.93 9.80 0.16
C TRP A 173 -4.75 10.60 1.45
N TRP A 174 -3.55 10.66 2.01
CA TRP A 174 -3.19 11.62 3.06
C TRP A 174 -1.79 12.19 2.79
N TYR A 175 -1.46 13.29 3.46
CA TYR A 175 -0.15 13.91 3.35
C TYR A 175 0.58 13.86 4.69
N CYS A 176 1.67 13.11 4.75
CA CYS A 176 2.50 12.97 5.93
C CYS A 176 3.61 14.02 5.94
N THR A 177 3.78 14.68 7.08
CA THR A 177 4.81 15.69 7.28
C THR A 177 5.88 15.26 8.28
N ASP A 178 5.66 14.17 9.01
CA ASP A 178 6.62 13.56 9.93
C ASP A 178 6.33 12.06 10.07
N THR A 179 7.25 11.23 9.58
CA THR A 179 7.13 9.77 9.62
C THR A 179 7.38 9.20 11.01
N ALA A 180 8.20 9.85 11.85
CA ALA A 180 8.53 9.37 13.19
C ALA A 180 7.34 9.52 14.15
N ASN A 181 6.66 10.66 14.07
CA ASN A 181 5.49 10.95 14.90
C ASN A 181 4.14 10.62 14.22
N LYS A 182 4.18 10.07 13.00
CA LYS A 182 3.00 9.79 12.18
C LYS A 182 2.08 11.01 12.09
N TYR A 183 2.64 12.20 11.83
CA TYR A 183 1.88 13.44 11.73
C TYR A 183 1.41 13.68 10.29
N TYR A 184 0.16 14.10 10.15
CA TYR A 184 -0.52 14.35 8.88
C TYR A 184 -1.54 15.49 9.03
N TYR A 185 -1.89 16.14 7.92
CA TYR A 185 -2.88 17.21 7.91
C TYR A 185 -4.28 16.68 8.20
N LYS A 186 -5.07 17.48 8.92
CA LYS A 186 -6.48 17.23 9.27
C LYS A 186 -7.25 18.53 9.26
N ASP A 187 -8.56 18.46 8.98
CA ASP A 187 -9.51 19.57 9.05
C ASP A 187 -8.96 20.89 8.50
N SER A 188 -8.30 20.84 7.34
CA SER A 188 -7.58 22.00 6.83
C SER A 188 -7.37 21.99 5.33
N TRP A 189 -7.29 23.20 4.77
CA TRP A 189 -6.78 23.46 3.43
C TRP A 189 -5.26 23.53 3.44
N ARG A 190 -4.62 22.96 2.42
CA ARG A 190 -3.17 23.05 2.23
C ARG A 190 -2.81 23.27 0.78
N TYR A 191 -1.84 24.16 0.57
CA TYR A 191 -1.23 24.41 -0.71
C TYR A 191 0.04 23.57 -0.80
N ILE A 192 0.04 22.57 -1.68
CA ILE A 192 1.10 21.57 -1.83
C ILE A 192 1.47 21.52 -3.32
N ASP A 193 2.74 21.75 -3.63
CA ASP A 193 3.28 21.66 -4.99
C ASP A 193 2.49 22.43 -6.07
N GLY A 194 1.98 23.61 -5.71
CA GLY A 194 1.27 24.48 -6.65
C GLY A 194 -0.25 24.31 -6.66
N GLU A 195 -0.78 23.34 -5.93
CA GLU A 195 -2.21 23.01 -5.91
C GLU A 195 -2.82 23.03 -4.50
N TRP A 196 -4.12 23.33 -4.44
CA TRP A 196 -4.88 23.34 -3.19
C TRP A 196 -5.56 21.99 -2.95
N TYR A 197 -5.46 21.51 -1.72
CA TYR A 197 -6.09 20.29 -1.22
C TYR A 197 -6.83 20.59 0.07
N SER A 198 -7.86 19.82 0.38
CA SER A 198 -8.57 19.89 1.66
C SER A 198 -8.59 18.51 2.31
N PHE A 199 -8.28 18.46 3.61
CA PHE A 199 -8.23 17.23 4.40
C PHE A 199 -9.40 17.17 5.39
N ASP A 200 -9.98 15.98 5.56
CA ASP A 200 -11.03 15.74 6.55
C ASP A 200 -10.47 15.53 7.97
N SER A 201 -11.35 15.21 8.92
CA SER A 201 -11.02 15.00 10.33
C SER A 201 -10.18 13.75 10.60
N ASP A 202 -10.26 12.78 9.70
CA ASP A 202 -9.44 11.57 9.75
C ASP A 202 -8.09 11.79 9.06
N GLY A 203 -7.95 12.88 8.31
CA GLY A 203 -6.74 13.32 7.63
C GLY A 203 -6.63 12.86 6.19
N TYR A 204 -7.73 12.36 5.62
CA TYR A 204 -7.77 12.01 4.21
C TYR A 204 -8.09 13.23 3.36
N ALA A 205 -7.38 13.36 2.23
CA ALA A 205 -7.66 14.35 1.22
C ALA A 205 -9.03 14.07 0.60
N ARG A 206 -9.87 15.10 0.59
CA ARG A 206 -11.20 15.06 0.03
C ARG A 206 -11.13 14.96 -1.50
N GLN A 207 -11.95 14.10 -2.09
CA GLN A 207 -11.97 13.82 -3.52
C GLN A 207 -13.42 13.78 -4.05
N SER A 208 -13.62 14.23 -5.28
CA SER A 208 -14.90 14.27 -5.98
C SER A 208 -16.05 14.86 -5.16
N VAL A 209 -15.80 15.95 -4.42
CA VAL A 209 -16.73 16.47 -3.42
C VAL A 209 -16.78 18.00 -3.38
N TRP A 210 -17.96 18.53 -3.11
CA TRP A 210 -18.18 19.94 -2.83
C TRP A 210 -17.82 20.26 -1.37
N ILE A 211 -17.15 21.38 -1.15
CA ILE A 211 -16.83 21.92 0.17
C ILE A 211 -17.44 23.31 0.29
N GLN A 212 -18.11 23.56 1.42
CA GLN A 212 -18.53 24.90 1.80
C GLN A 212 -17.54 25.46 2.83
N ASP A 213 -16.92 26.59 2.52
CA ASP A 213 -15.97 27.26 3.42
C ASP A 213 -16.05 28.78 3.25
N GLY A 214 -16.05 29.51 4.37
CA GLY A 214 -16.16 30.96 4.38
C GLY A 214 -17.39 31.54 3.65
N GLY A 215 -18.48 30.77 3.52
CA GLY A 215 -19.68 31.17 2.76
C GLY A 215 -19.62 30.94 1.26
N TYR A 216 -18.53 30.35 0.76
CA TYR A 216 -18.35 30.00 -0.65
C TYR A 216 -18.34 28.48 -0.84
N TYR A 217 -18.56 28.05 -2.08
CA TYR A 217 -18.47 26.64 -2.48
C TYR A 217 -17.22 26.41 -3.33
N TYR A 218 -16.53 25.31 -3.07
CA TYR A 218 -15.35 24.83 -3.79
C TYR A 218 -15.56 23.38 -4.18
N TYR A 219 -14.86 22.90 -5.20
CA TYR A 219 -14.93 21.50 -5.62
C TYR A 219 -13.55 20.86 -5.60
N LEU A 220 -13.42 19.68 -4.99
CA LEU A 220 -12.21 18.88 -4.98
C LEU A 220 -12.42 17.76 -6.00
N LYS A 221 -11.54 17.68 -6.99
CA LYS A 221 -11.63 16.74 -8.12
C LYS A 221 -11.30 15.31 -7.69
N ASP A 222 -11.38 14.38 -8.63
CA ASP A 222 -11.05 12.96 -8.42
C ASP A 222 -9.59 12.75 -7.99
N ASN A 223 -8.69 13.61 -8.45
CA ASN A 223 -7.29 13.66 -8.07
C ASN A 223 -7.01 14.50 -6.80
N CYS A 224 -8.06 14.79 -6.02
CA CYS A 224 -8.05 15.58 -4.77
C CYS A 224 -7.69 17.07 -4.92
N MET A 225 -7.35 17.56 -6.11
CA MET A 225 -6.99 18.96 -6.31
C MET A 225 -8.26 19.82 -6.36
N MET A 226 -8.20 21.02 -5.78
CA MET A 226 -9.25 22.02 -5.91
C MET A 226 -9.38 22.45 -7.37
N ALA A 227 -10.60 22.39 -7.91
CA ALA A 227 -10.92 22.91 -9.22
C ALA A 227 -10.77 24.45 -9.25
N LYS A 228 -10.13 24.98 -10.28
CA LYS A 228 -9.91 26.42 -10.46
C LYS A 228 -9.86 26.80 -11.94
N ALA A 229 -10.50 27.92 -12.29
CA ALA A 229 -10.64 28.40 -13.67
C ALA A 229 -11.08 27.29 -14.66
N GLU A 230 -12.06 26.48 -14.26
CA GLU A 230 -12.49 25.32 -15.01
C GLU A 230 -13.97 25.00 -14.79
N TRP A 231 -14.54 24.28 -15.76
CA TRP A 231 -15.89 23.73 -15.70
C TRP A 231 -15.89 22.36 -15.03
N ILE A 232 -16.83 22.15 -14.10
CA ILE A 232 -17.07 20.87 -13.44
C ILE A 232 -18.46 20.39 -13.80
N LYS A 233 -18.55 19.15 -14.28
CA LYS A 233 -19.83 18.45 -14.41
C LYS A 233 -20.09 17.66 -13.14
N TYR A 234 -21.19 17.96 -12.47
CA TYR A 234 -21.62 17.24 -11.28
C TYR A 234 -23.07 16.79 -11.47
N ASN A 235 -23.28 15.47 -11.49
CA ASN A 235 -24.53 14.84 -11.95
C ASN A 235 -24.87 15.26 -13.40
N SER A 236 -26.06 15.85 -13.62
CA SER A 236 -26.52 16.35 -14.91
C SER A 236 -26.04 17.76 -15.24
N ASP A 237 -25.57 18.51 -14.23
CA ASP A 237 -25.42 19.95 -14.33
C ASP A 237 -23.95 20.37 -14.44
N TRP A 238 -23.73 21.54 -15.04
CA TRP A 238 -22.42 22.16 -15.16
C TRP A 238 -22.28 23.32 -14.20
N TYR A 239 -21.09 23.46 -13.64
CA TYR A 239 -20.70 24.50 -12.69
C TYR A 239 -19.36 25.07 -13.13
N TYR A 240 -19.11 26.35 -12.89
CA TYR A 240 -17.82 26.97 -13.17
C TYR A 240 -17.12 27.38 -11.87
N LEU A 241 -15.85 27.01 -11.73
CA LEU A 241 -15.02 27.39 -10.60
C LEU A 241 -14.07 28.50 -11.06
N GLN A 242 -14.07 29.63 -10.36
CA GLN A 242 -13.25 30.79 -10.69
C GLN A 242 -11.75 30.52 -10.44
N ALA A 243 -10.88 31.46 -10.81
CA ALA A 243 -9.44 31.31 -10.63
C ALA A 243 -9.00 31.15 -9.17
N ASP A 244 -9.79 31.65 -8.22
CA ASP A 244 -9.59 31.47 -6.78
C ASP A 244 -10.32 30.23 -6.22
N GLY A 245 -10.90 29.40 -7.10
CA GLY A 245 -11.60 28.16 -6.77
C GLY A 245 -13.06 28.31 -6.36
N LYS A 246 -13.55 29.54 -6.18
CA LYS A 246 -14.95 29.75 -5.77
C LYS A 246 -15.91 29.41 -6.91
N MET A 247 -16.99 28.71 -6.58
CA MET A 247 -18.08 28.46 -7.51
C MET A 247 -18.69 29.77 -7.98
N ALA A 248 -18.79 29.95 -9.30
CA ALA A 248 -19.40 31.12 -9.89
C ALA A 248 -20.92 31.09 -9.80
N THR A 249 -21.49 32.29 -9.70
CA THR A 249 -22.91 32.57 -9.91
C THR A 249 -23.00 33.82 -10.78
N GLY A 250 -24.11 33.99 -11.50
CA GLY A 250 -24.27 35.08 -12.45
C GLY A 250 -23.51 34.87 -13.75
N TRP A 251 -23.15 35.96 -14.43
CA TRP A 251 -22.52 35.92 -15.75
C TRP A 251 -21.03 35.55 -15.66
N VAL A 252 -20.61 34.63 -16.53
CA VAL A 252 -19.21 34.23 -16.71
C VAL A 252 -18.82 34.41 -18.17
N LEU A 253 -17.62 34.96 -18.39
CA LEU A 253 -16.95 35.00 -19.69
C LEU A 253 -15.83 33.98 -19.68
N ASP A 254 -15.93 32.97 -20.53
CA ASP A 254 -14.91 31.91 -20.69
C ASP A 254 -14.67 31.69 -22.18
N ASN A 255 -13.40 31.76 -22.61
CA ASN A 255 -12.98 31.61 -24.02
C ASN A 255 -13.84 32.40 -25.03
N ASP A 256 -14.01 33.70 -24.77
CA ASP A 256 -14.81 34.64 -25.58
C ASP A 256 -16.32 34.29 -25.70
N LYS A 257 -16.84 33.44 -24.82
CA LYS A 257 -18.25 33.05 -24.75
C LYS A 257 -18.86 33.42 -23.40
N TYR A 258 -20.11 33.85 -23.43
CA TYR A 258 -20.87 34.21 -22.24
C TYR A 258 -21.75 33.05 -21.77
N TYR A 259 -21.75 32.83 -20.46
CA TYR A 259 -22.54 31.81 -19.76
C TYR A 259 -23.24 32.46 -18.57
N LEU A 260 -24.37 31.89 -18.15
CA LEU A 260 -25.09 32.30 -16.95
C LEU A 260 -25.18 31.12 -15.97
N LEU A 261 -24.74 31.34 -14.74
CA LEU A 261 -24.84 30.39 -13.63
C LEU A 261 -25.94 30.88 -12.68
N TYR A 262 -26.88 30.01 -12.33
CA TYR A 262 -27.95 30.34 -11.39
C TYR A 262 -27.42 30.52 -9.96
N SER A 263 -28.29 30.91 -9.02
CA SER A 263 -27.90 31.12 -7.62
C SER A 263 -27.42 29.85 -6.90
N ASN A 264 -27.85 28.68 -7.37
CA ASN A 264 -27.35 27.37 -6.93
C ASN A 264 -26.07 26.93 -7.68
N GLY A 265 -25.54 27.77 -8.58
CA GLY A 265 -24.32 27.54 -9.35
C GLY A 265 -24.50 26.75 -10.65
N SER A 266 -25.67 26.15 -10.92
CA SER A 266 -25.84 25.38 -12.15
C SER A 266 -25.93 26.30 -13.38
N MET A 267 -25.34 25.85 -14.49
CA MET A 267 -25.33 26.57 -15.76
C MET A 267 -26.70 26.55 -16.44
N ALA A 268 -27.12 27.69 -16.97
CA ALA A 268 -28.26 27.77 -17.88
C ALA A 268 -27.92 27.11 -19.24
N HIS A 269 -28.76 26.20 -19.72
CA HIS A 269 -28.66 25.60 -21.04
C HIS A 269 -30.06 25.25 -21.56
N ASP A 270 -30.19 25.08 -22.88
CA ASP A 270 -31.44 24.69 -23.57
C ASP A 270 -32.67 25.53 -23.18
N CYS A 271 -32.48 26.84 -22.96
CA CYS A 271 -33.56 27.73 -22.49
C CYS A 271 -33.38 29.18 -22.93
N ASN A 272 -34.42 29.99 -22.71
CA ASN A 272 -34.37 31.45 -22.87
C ASN A 272 -34.55 32.09 -21.50
N SER A 273 -33.65 33.00 -21.11
CA SER A 273 -33.71 33.70 -19.83
C SER A 273 -32.98 35.05 -19.89
N TYR A 274 -33.44 36.04 -19.13
CA TYR A 274 -32.84 37.38 -19.04
C TYR A 274 -32.55 38.09 -20.38
N GLY A 275 -33.32 37.80 -21.44
CA GLY A 275 -33.10 38.36 -22.78
C GLY A 275 -32.04 37.65 -23.63
N TYR A 276 -31.61 36.45 -23.21
CA TYR A 276 -30.66 35.61 -23.93
C TYR A 276 -31.24 34.21 -24.17
N SER A 277 -30.83 33.59 -25.28
CA SER A 277 -31.03 32.17 -25.57
C SER A 277 -29.73 31.42 -25.26
N PHE A 278 -29.84 30.29 -24.57
CA PHE A 278 -28.72 29.44 -24.17
C PHE A 278 -28.80 28.12 -24.93
N ASP A 279 -27.75 27.77 -25.66
CA ASP A 279 -27.68 26.50 -26.40
C ASP A 279 -27.45 25.30 -25.46
N SER A 280 -27.32 24.10 -26.02
CA SER A 280 -27.08 22.86 -25.24
C SER A 280 -25.73 22.82 -24.52
N ASN A 281 -24.80 23.72 -24.88
CA ASN A 281 -23.52 23.92 -24.19
C ASN A 281 -23.56 25.14 -23.25
N GLY A 282 -24.72 25.79 -23.09
CA GLY A 282 -24.93 26.96 -22.26
C GLY A 282 -24.41 28.28 -22.83
N VAL A 283 -24.02 28.33 -24.11
CA VAL A 283 -23.51 29.55 -24.73
C VAL A 283 -24.66 30.53 -24.95
N ALA A 284 -24.53 31.74 -24.41
CA ALA A 284 -25.55 32.77 -24.47
C ALA A 284 -25.51 33.55 -25.80
N THR A 285 -26.67 33.69 -26.44
CA THR A 285 -26.90 34.57 -27.60
C THR A 285 -28.00 35.57 -27.25
N LYS A 286 -27.75 36.86 -27.44
CA LYS A 286 -28.75 37.90 -27.14
C LYS A 286 -29.96 37.77 -28.08
N ILE A 287 -31.16 37.79 -27.52
CA ILE A 287 -32.40 37.77 -28.28
C ILE A 287 -32.72 39.22 -28.69
N SER A 288 -32.90 39.44 -29.99
CA SER A 288 -33.28 40.72 -30.60
C SER A 288 -34.71 41.12 -30.30
#